data_AF-A0A2T5MA50-F1
#
_entry.id   AF-A0A2T5MA50-F1
#
_cell.length_a   1.000
_cell.length_b   1.000
_cell.length_c   1.000
_cell.angle_alpha   90.00
_cell.angle_beta   90.00
_cell.angle_gamma   90.00
#
_symmetry.space_group_name_H-M   'P 1'
#
loop_
_entity.id
_entity.type
_entity.pdbx_description
1 polymer ?
#
loop_
_entity_poly.entity_id
_entity_poly.type
_entity_poly.pdbx_seq_one_letter_code
_entity_poly.pdbx_strand_id
1 'polypeptide(L)'
;MPRKPSVLFVCIHNAGRSQMAAGYLAHLAGNAIEVRSAGSAPTESINPMVIEAMREEGIDLTGQKPKILTHDALHASDVVITMGCGDSCPVFPGKRYLNWQLEDPAGQGIAAIRPIRDEIRHLVETLILELQH
;
A
#
# COMPACT_ATOMS: atom_id res chain seq x y z
N MET A 1 -16.12 -21.68 2.59
CA MET A 1 -16.14 -20.32 2.01
C MET A 1 -14.90 -20.17 1.14
N PRO A 2 -14.97 -19.59 -0.06
CA PRO A 2 -13.77 -19.30 -0.82
C PRO A 2 -12.86 -18.35 -0.01
N ARG A 3 -11.55 -18.61 -0.03
CA ARG A 3 -10.58 -17.78 0.68
C ARG A 3 -10.57 -16.39 0.03
N LYS A 4 -10.62 -15.32 0.85
CA LYS A 4 -10.51 -13.94 0.35
C LYS A 4 -9.12 -13.73 -0.29
N PRO A 5 -9.02 -13.05 -1.44
CA PRO A 5 -7.73 -12.61 -1.96
C PRO A 5 -7.01 -11.73 -0.94
N SER A 6 -5.69 -11.80 -0.93
CA SER A 6 -4.86 -11.04 0.00
C SER A 6 -3.80 -10.23 -0.74
N VAL A 7 -3.69 -8.94 -0.41
CA VAL A 7 -2.79 -7.98 -1.06
C VAL A 7 -1.84 -7.38 -0.04
N LEU A 8 -0.54 -7.38 -0.35
CA LEU A 8 0.50 -6.71 0.42
C LEU A 8 1.10 -5.55 -0.39
N PHE A 9 1.00 -4.34 0.16
CA PHE A 9 1.66 -3.15 -0.36
C PHE A 9 3.01 -2.90 0.32
N VAL A 10 4.07 -2.76 -0.45
CA VAL A 10 5.44 -2.59 0.07
C VAL A 10 6.09 -1.34 -0.50
N CYS A 11 6.60 -0.47 0.37
CA CYS A 11 7.52 0.61 -0.02
C CYS A 11 8.75 0.60 0.90
N ILE A 12 9.60 1.64 0.87
CA ILE A 12 10.78 1.68 1.75
C ILE A 12 10.35 1.89 3.20
N HIS A 13 9.70 3.01 3.50
CA HIS A 13 9.45 3.48 4.87
C HIS A 13 8.11 3.04 5.48
N ASN A 14 7.22 2.42 4.71
CA ASN A 14 5.84 2.13 5.11
C ASN A 14 5.09 3.33 5.74
N ALA A 15 5.39 4.53 5.26
CA ALA A 15 4.90 5.80 5.81
C ALA A 15 4.26 6.71 4.76
N GLY A 16 4.13 6.24 3.52
CA GLY A 16 3.59 7.01 2.40
C GLY A 16 2.79 6.17 1.42
N ARG A 17 3.36 5.92 0.23
CA ARG A 17 2.72 5.16 -0.87
C ARG A 17 1.97 3.90 -0.43
N SER A 18 2.65 3.00 0.29
CA SER A 18 2.04 1.75 0.76
C SER A 18 0.90 1.94 1.77
N GLN A 19 0.92 3.02 2.57
CA GLN A 19 -0.16 3.33 3.51
C GLN A 19 -1.36 3.92 2.78
N MET A 20 -1.14 4.80 1.80
CA MET A 20 -2.21 5.32 0.93
C MET A 20 -2.90 4.18 0.18
N ALA A 21 -2.12 3.30 -0.45
CA ALA A 21 -2.66 2.17 -1.20
C ALA A 21 -3.46 1.20 -0.33
N ALA A 22 -2.95 0.87 0.87
CA ALA A 22 -3.67 0.04 1.82
C ALA A 22 -4.95 0.71 2.35
N GLY A 23 -4.89 2.01 2.62
CA GLY A 23 -6.05 2.80 3.03
C GLY A 23 -7.16 2.78 1.97
N TYR A 24 -6.81 3.07 0.71
CA TYR A 24 -7.77 3.01 -0.39
C TYR A 24 -8.34 1.62 -0.61
N LEU A 25 -7.51 0.57 -0.63
CA LEU A 25 -7.99 -0.77 -0.88
C LEU A 25 -8.95 -1.23 0.22
N ALA A 26 -8.62 -0.95 1.49
CA ALA A 26 -9.50 -1.25 2.61
C ALA A 26 -10.81 -0.45 2.56
N HIS A 27 -10.75 0.82 2.18
CA HIS A 27 -11.91 1.69 2.06
C HIS A 27 -12.86 1.26 0.93
N LEU A 28 -12.32 0.93 -0.24
CA LEU A 28 -13.10 0.63 -1.46
C LEU A 28 -13.55 -0.82 -1.55
N ALA A 29 -12.71 -1.79 -1.15
CA ALA A 29 -13.04 -3.21 -1.22
C ALA A 29 -13.73 -3.76 0.04
N GLY A 30 -13.73 -2.98 1.13
CA GLY A 30 -14.30 -3.38 2.42
C GLY A 30 -13.76 -4.74 2.87
N ASN A 31 -14.67 -5.68 3.14
CA ASN A 31 -14.32 -7.01 3.63
C ASN A 31 -14.03 -8.05 2.52
N ALA A 32 -13.99 -7.65 1.25
CA ALA A 32 -13.79 -8.59 0.15
C ALA A 32 -12.33 -9.05 -0.01
N ILE A 33 -11.38 -8.20 0.38
CA ILE A 33 -9.94 -8.40 0.18
C ILE A 33 -9.20 -8.19 1.51
N GLU A 34 -8.27 -9.07 1.85
CA GLU A 34 -7.36 -8.87 2.98
C GLU A 34 -6.25 -7.91 2.60
N VAL A 35 -6.09 -6.82 3.36
CA VAL A 35 -5.13 -5.76 3.04
C VAL A 35 -4.01 -5.72 4.06
N ARG A 36 -2.77 -5.67 3.56
CA ARG A 36 -1.55 -5.52 4.37
C ARG A 36 -0.66 -4.43 3.76
N SER A 37 0.13 -3.79 4.61
CA SER A 37 1.24 -2.93 4.17
C SER A 37 2.48 -3.17 5.02
N ALA A 38 3.65 -3.01 4.41
CA ALA A 38 4.94 -3.12 5.09
C ALA A 38 6.02 -2.27 4.41
N GLY A 39 7.19 -2.20 5.04
CA GLY A 39 8.35 -1.47 4.53
C GLY A 39 9.65 -2.22 4.73
N SER A 40 10.60 -2.05 3.81
CA SER A 40 11.94 -2.63 3.94
C SER A 40 12.78 -1.95 5.03
N ALA A 41 12.54 -0.66 5.27
CA ALA A 41 13.18 0.13 6.31
C ALA A 41 12.14 1.11 6.92
N PRO A 42 11.18 0.61 7.72
CA PRO A 42 10.07 1.42 8.21
C PRO A 42 10.52 2.56 9.14
N THR A 43 9.83 3.70 9.05
CA THR A 43 10.01 4.81 10.00
C THR A 43 9.16 4.60 11.26
N GLU A 44 9.29 5.48 12.25
CA GLU A 44 8.50 5.36 13.50
C GLU A 44 7.02 5.75 13.33
N SER A 45 6.73 6.65 12.39
CA SER A 45 5.39 7.18 12.15
C SER A 45 5.11 7.37 10.66
N ILE A 46 3.82 7.45 10.32
CA ILE A 46 3.35 7.77 8.97
C ILE A 46 3.60 9.26 8.72
N ASN A 47 3.94 9.62 7.49
CA ASN A 47 4.10 11.02 7.10
C ASN A 47 2.79 11.80 7.39
N PRO A 48 2.83 12.86 8.22
CA PRO A 48 1.64 13.64 8.55
C PRO A 48 0.93 14.22 7.31
N MET A 49 1.68 14.58 6.26
CA MET A 49 1.09 15.08 5.02
C MET A 49 0.34 13.98 4.24
N VAL A 50 0.74 12.72 4.40
CA VAL A 50 0.01 11.57 3.84
C VAL A 50 -1.28 11.33 4.62
N ILE A 51 -1.25 11.46 5.94
CA ILE A 51 -2.47 11.39 6.77
C ILE A 51 -3.45 12.48 6.35
N GLU A 52 -2.97 13.72 6.21
CA GLU A 52 -3.79 14.86 5.79
C GLU A 52 -4.40 14.63 4.40
N ALA A 53 -3.59 14.21 3.42
CA ALA A 53 -4.07 13.96 2.06
C ALA A 53 -5.13 12.85 2.01
N MET A 54 -5.01 11.80 2.84
CA MET A 54 -5.99 10.71 2.88
C MET A 54 -7.28 11.12 3.61
N ARG A 55 -7.21 12.02 4.60
CA ARG A 55 -8.38 12.56 5.28
C ARG A 55 -9.27 13.40 4.37
N GLU A 56 -8.69 14.10 3.39
CA GLU A 56 -9.46 14.79 2.34
C GLU A 56 -10.41 13.83 1.61
N GLU A 57 -10.05 12.55 1.53
CA GLU A 57 -10.81 11.48 0.88
C GLU A 57 -11.64 10.65 1.89
N GLY A 58 -11.73 11.10 3.14
CA GLY A 58 -12.48 10.41 4.20
C GLY A 58 -11.78 9.17 4.78
N ILE A 59 -10.47 9.00 4.55
CA ILE A 59 -9.69 7.86 5.04
C ILE A 59 -8.73 8.32 6.14
N ASP A 60 -8.99 7.90 7.39
CA ASP A 60 -8.11 8.22 8.51
C ASP A 60 -7.03 7.16 8.72
N LEU A 61 -5.77 7.57 8.58
CA LEU A 61 -4.60 6.72 8.76
C LEU A 61 -3.93 6.87 10.14
N THR A 62 -4.46 7.70 11.05
CA THR A 62 -3.79 7.94 12.36
C THR A 62 -3.61 6.71 13.24
N GLY A 63 -4.52 5.74 13.15
CA GLY A 63 -4.41 4.47 13.87
C GLY A 63 -3.40 3.49 13.27
N GLN A 64 -2.87 3.78 12.08
CA GLN A 64 -1.93 2.90 11.39
C GLN A 64 -0.49 3.19 11.82
N LYS A 65 0.35 2.16 11.81
CA LYS A 65 1.76 2.25 12.15
C LYS A 65 2.61 1.64 11.05
N PRO A 66 3.78 2.23 10.71
CA PRO A 66 4.74 1.58 9.86
C PRO A 66 5.17 0.23 10.43
N LYS A 67 5.32 -0.78 9.55
CA LYS A 67 5.67 -2.16 9.92
C LYS A 67 6.80 -2.68 9.03
N ILE A 68 7.70 -3.46 9.62
CA ILE A 68 8.77 -4.12 8.88
C ILE A 68 8.20 -5.20 7.97
N LEU A 69 8.75 -5.32 6.76
CA LEU A 69 8.47 -6.40 5.84
C LEU A 69 8.99 -7.72 6.43
N THR A 70 8.11 -8.69 6.62
CA THR A 70 8.45 -10.03 7.09
C THR A 70 8.16 -11.07 6.02
N HIS A 71 8.86 -12.20 6.10
CA HIS A 71 8.59 -13.35 5.23
C HIS A 71 7.15 -13.85 5.42
N ASP A 72 6.65 -13.87 6.65
CA ASP A 72 5.26 -14.27 6.93
C ASP A 72 4.24 -13.38 6.23
N ALA A 73 4.47 -12.06 6.20
CA ALA A 73 3.59 -11.13 5.49
C ALA A 73 3.58 -11.39 3.97
N LEU A 74 4.73 -11.74 3.38
CA LEU A 74 4.83 -12.13 1.98
C LEU A 74 4.14 -13.47 1.73
N HIS A 75 4.40 -14.47 2.57
CA HIS A 75 3.80 -15.80 2.49
C HIS A 75 2.27 -15.76 2.61
N ALA A 76 1.74 -14.91 3.47
CA ALA A 76 0.30 -14.75 3.70
C ALA A 76 -0.43 -13.95 2.61
N SER A 77 0.27 -13.40 1.62
CA SER A 77 -0.33 -12.57 0.56
C SER A 77 -0.29 -13.23 -0.82
N ASP A 78 -1.36 -13.08 -1.59
CA ASP A 78 -1.49 -13.62 -2.95
C ASP A 78 -0.91 -12.68 -4.00
N VAL A 79 -1.09 -11.37 -3.77
CA VAL A 79 -0.53 -10.30 -4.60
C VAL A 79 0.39 -9.43 -3.75
N VAL A 80 1.58 -9.17 -4.26
CA VAL A 80 2.57 -8.28 -3.65
C VAL A 80 2.82 -7.11 -4.60
N ILE A 81 2.60 -5.90 -4.10
CA ILE A 81 2.72 -4.67 -4.88
C ILE A 81 3.85 -3.85 -4.30
N THR A 82 4.90 -3.67 -5.09
CA THR A 82 6.10 -2.93 -4.72
C THR A 82 6.04 -1.51 -5.25
N MET A 83 6.48 -0.56 -4.42
CA MET A 83 6.45 0.89 -4.69
C MET A 83 7.77 1.50 -4.27
N GLY A 84 8.81 1.26 -5.08
CA GLY A 84 10.14 1.84 -4.87
C GLY A 84 11.05 1.12 -3.87
N CYS A 85 10.75 -0.10 -3.42
CA CYS A 85 11.71 -0.90 -2.62
C CYS A 85 12.84 -1.53 -3.47
N GLY A 86 12.74 -1.48 -4.81
CA GLY A 86 13.71 -2.07 -5.73
C GLY A 86 13.96 -3.56 -5.46
N ASP A 87 15.21 -3.99 -5.63
CA ASP A 87 15.64 -5.38 -5.44
C ASP A 87 15.73 -5.80 -3.95
N SER A 88 15.42 -4.90 -3.02
CA SER A 88 15.48 -5.21 -1.57
C SER A 88 14.30 -6.07 -1.10
N CYS A 89 13.29 -6.28 -1.95
CA CYS A 89 12.10 -7.05 -1.63
C CYS A 89 12.31 -8.53 -2.05
N PRO A 90 12.32 -9.49 -1.10
CA PRO A 90 12.50 -10.91 -1.45
C PRO A 90 11.33 -11.42 -2.29
N VAL A 91 11.64 -12.15 -3.36
CA VAL A 91 10.66 -12.70 -4.30
C VAL A 91 10.40 -14.17 -4.01
N PHE A 92 9.13 -14.50 -3.76
CA PHE A 92 8.66 -15.86 -3.55
C PHE A 92 7.98 -16.42 -4.81
N PRO A 93 8.31 -17.65 -5.25
CA PRO A 93 7.66 -18.27 -6.39
C PRO A 93 6.16 -18.53 -6.12
N GLY A 94 5.34 -18.45 -7.17
CA GLY A 94 3.90 -18.74 -7.10
C GLY A 94 3.00 -17.59 -6.60
N LYS A 95 3.55 -16.38 -6.43
CA LYS A 95 2.79 -15.16 -6.10
C LYS A 95 2.80 -14.17 -7.24
N ARG A 96 1.75 -13.35 -7.34
CA ARG A 96 1.69 -12.27 -8.33
C ARG A 96 2.43 -11.05 -7.78
N TYR A 97 3.45 -10.59 -8.50
CA TYR A 97 4.17 -9.35 -8.17
C TYR A 97 3.82 -8.26 -9.16
N LEU A 98 3.50 -7.07 -8.64
CA LEU A 98 3.34 -5.85 -9.41
C LEU A 98 4.33 -4.80 -8.90
N ASN A 99 4.83 -3.98 -9.81
CA ASN A 99 5.66 -2.84 -9.48
C ASN A 99 4.95 -1.57 -9.95
N TRP A 100 4.57 -0.72 -9.00
CA TRP A 100 3.97 0.58 -9.27
C TRP A 100 5.07 1.65 -9.14
N GLN A 101 5.41 2.25 -10.27
CA GLN A 101 6.37 3.34 -10.33
C GLN A 101 5.65 4.64 -9.94
N LEU A 102 5.90 5.09 -8.72
CA LEU A 102 5.28 6.27 -8.12
C LEU A 102 6.35 7.18 -7.55
N GLU A 103 6.15 8.49 -7.66
CA GLU A 103 7.03 9.48 -7.04
C GLU A 103 7.10 9.30 -5.51
N ASP A 104 8.22 9.69 -4.91
CA ASP A 104 8.41 9.55 -3.46
C ASP A 104 7.82 10.75 -2.70
N PRO A 105 6.81 10.55 -1.83
CA PRO A 105 6.21 11.64 -1.05
C PRO A 105 7.09 12.11 0.12
N ALA A 106 8.26 11.52 0.35
CA ALA A 106 9.11 11.84 1.48
C ALA A 106 9.62 13.30 1.40
N GLY A 107 9.44 14.05 2.48
CA GLY A 107 9.84 15.46 2.57
C GLY A 107 9.00 16.43 1.72
N GLN A 108 8.00 15.93 0.99
CA GLN A 108 7.13 16.74 0.15
C GLN A 108 5.94 17.31 0.93
N GLY A 109 5.45 18.47 0.49
CA GLY A 109 4.23 19.08 1.00
C GLY A 109 2.96 18.45 0.44
N ILE A 110 1.81 18.77 1.05
CA ILE A 110 0.50 18.21 0.67
C ILE A 110 0.17 18.38 -0.83
N ALA A 111 0.55 19.51 -1.43
CA ALA A 111 0.27 19.80 -2.84
C ALA A 111 0.95 18.79 -3.80
N ALA A 112 2.14 18.31 -3.46
CA ALA A 112 2.85 17.28 -4.23
C ALA A 112 2.39 15.86 -3.88
N ILE A 113 1.81 15.65 -2.70
CA ILE A 113 1.28 14.33 -2.29
C ILE A 113 -0.08 14.03 -2.92
N ARG A 114 -0.94 15.04 -3.13
CA ARG A 114 -2.25 14.88 -3.78
C ARG A 114 -2.19 14.15 -5.13
N PRO A 115 -1.34 14.52 -6.11
CA PRO A 115 -1.27 13.78 -7.37
C PRO A 115 -0.84 12.32 -7.18
N ILE A 116 0.12 12.06 -6.27
CA ILE A 116 0.56 10.68 -5.95
C ILE A 116 -0.60 9.89 -5.33
N ARG A 117 -1.37 10.51 -4.44
CA ARG A 117 -2.56 9.92 -3.82
C ARG A 117 -3.59 9.55 -4.89
N ASP A 118 -3.89 10.47 -5.80
CA ASP A 118 -4.91 10.28 -6.83
C ASP A 118 -4.48 9.20 -7.84
N GLU A 119 -3.19 9.13 -8.19
CA GLU A 119 -2.64 8.04 -8.99
C GLU A 119 -2.78 6.68 -8.29
N ILE A 120 -2.44 6.61 -7.00
CA ILE A 120 -2.60 5.39 -6.19
C ILE A 120 -4.06 4.95 -6.16
N ARG A 121 -5.00 5.89 -6.03
CA ARG A 121 -6.43 5.59 -6.05
C ARG A 121 -6.83 4.86 -7.34
N HIS A 122 -6.44 5.39 -8.50
CA HIS A 122 -6.75 4.79 -9.79
C HIS A 122 -6.14 3.39 -9.97
N LEU A 123 -4.90 3.20 -9.50
CA LEU A 123 -4.24 1.90 -9.50
C LEU A 123 -4.96 0.88 -8.60
N VAL A 124 -5.43 1.32 -7.43
CA VAL A 124 -6.23 0.49 -6.52
C VAL A 124 -7.59 0.14 -7.11
N GLU A 125 -8.30 1.09 -7.72
CA GLU A 125 -9.59 0.84 -8.38
C GLU A 125 -9.44 -0.22 -9.48
N THR A 126 -8.38 -0.13 -10.28
CA THR A 126 -8.05 -1.13 -11.31
C THR A 126 -7.74 -2.50 -10.69
N LEU A 127 -6.92 -2.52 -9.63
CA LEU A 127 -6.59 -3.77 -8.93
C LEU A 127 -7.83 -4.48 -8.38
N ILE A 128 -8.81 -3.73 -7.83
CA ILE A 128 -10.05 -4.30 -7.31
C ILE A 128 -10.82 -4.99 -8.43
N LEU A 129 -10.95 -4.34 -9.59
CA LEU A 129 -11.63 -4.91 -10.75
C LEU A 129 -10.94 -6.20 -11.23
N GLU A 130 -9.61 -6.24 -11.24
CA GLU A 130 -8.87 -7.45 -11.62
C GLU A 130 -9.03 -8.61 -10.63
N LEU A 131 -9.18 -8.33 -9.33
CA LEU A 131 -9.28 -9.35 -8.28
C LEU A 131 -10.69 -9.91 -8.10
N GLN A 132 -11.70 -9.25 -8.68
CA GLN A 132 -13.11 -9.66 -8.60
C GLN A 132 -13.58 -10.49 -9.80
N HIS A 133 -12.73 -10.69 -10.82
CA HIS A 133 -12.99 -11.58 -11.96
C HIS A 133 -12.28 -12.93 -11.78
#